data_AF-A0A7L4PJQ5-F1
#
_entry.id   AF-A0A7L4PJQ5-F1
#
_cell.length_a   1.000
_cell.length_b   1.000
_cell.length_c   1.000
_cell.angle_alpha   90.00
_cell.angle_beta   90.00
_cell.angle_gamma   90.00
#
_symmetry.space_group_name_H-M   'P 1'
#
loop_
_entity.id
_entity.type
_entity.pdbx_description
1 polymer ?
#
loop_
_entity_poly.entity_id
_entity_poly.type
_entity_poly.pdbx_seq_one_letter_code
_entity_poly.pdbx_strand_id
1 'polypeptide(L)'
;MDWTTFWSHWAWPLVTGMIGAVFTILLVKQYLERRKLHQVAWSIGFLIYTIAAFMEAYSEYADSWDPNIYRIYIVLAASLVGFLGLGVLYLVFRKKIYGHLFFMFVLIVMAIFFYGTFTTDLVEENLVAGITVGGTALGESQTFPRICSLFLNIPGTIFLLGGAIYSIV
;
A
#
# COMPACT_ATOMS: atom_id res chain seq x y z
N MET A 1 11.50 28.19 -12.68
CA MET A 1 10.88 27.11 -11.91
C MET A 1 11.70 25.88 -12.22
N ASP A 2 12.47 25.39 -11.25
CA ASP A 2 13.33 24.23 -11.47
C ASP A 2 12.46 22.99 -11.61
N TRP A 3 12.70 22.20 -12.65
CA TRP A 3 11.89 21.01 -12.96
C TRP A 3 11.77 20.05 -11.77
N THR A 4 12.80 19.97 -10.93
CA THR A 4 12.80 19.17 -9.69
C THR A 4 11.73 19.64 -8.70
N THR A 5 11.69 20.93 -8.39
CA THR A 5 10.70 21.52 -7.45
C THR A 5 9.25 21.35 -7.89
N PHE A 6 8.99 21.26 -9.19
CA PHE A 6 7.65 21.00 -9.73
C PHE A 6 7.19 19.56 -9.47
N TRP A 7 8.07 18.58 -9.68
CA TRP A 7 7.75 17.16 -9.48
C TRP A 7 7.69 16.77 -7.99
N SER A 8 8.43 17.48 -7.15
CA SER A 8 8.51 17.28 -5.69
C SER A 8 7.41 18.01 -4.90
N HIS A 9 6.36 18.49 -5.56
CA HIS A 9 5.34 19.31 -4.91
C HIS A 9 4.30 18.44 -4.19
N TRP A 10 4.08 18.71 -2.90
CA TRP A 10 3.08 18.06 -2.02
C TRP A 10 1.64 17.99 -2.56
N ALA A 11 1.34 18.80 -3.58
CA ALA A 11 0.05 18.75 -4.27
C ALA A 11 -0.16 17.40 -4.99
N TRP A 12 0.90 16.73 -5.47
CA TRP A 12 0.77 15.46 -6.18
C TRP A 12 0.28 14.34 -5.26
N PRO A 13 0.90 14.06 -4.10
CA PRO A 13 0.36 13.06 -3.18
C PRO A 13 -1.00 13.48 -2.61
N LEU A 14 -1.27 14.78 -2.42
CA LEU A 14 -2.56 15.25 -1.93
C LEU A 14 -3.70 14.96 -2.92
N VAL A 15 -3.52 15.31 -4.19
CA VAL A 15 -4.51 15.01 -5.25
C VAL A 15 -4.68 13.50 -5.40
N THR A 16 -3.58 12.75 -5.30
CA THR A 16 -3.59 11.29 -5.34
C THR A 16 -4.40 10.70 -4.19
N GLY A 17 -4.20 11.19 -2.96
CA GLY A 17 -4.98 10.81 -1.78
C GLY A 17 -6.46 11.16 -1.92
N MET A 18 -6.79 12.34 -2.46
CA MET A 18 -8.18 12.72 -2.74
C MET A 18 -8.85 11.77 -3.75
N ILE A 19 -8.16 11.45 -4.85
CA ILE A 19 -8.67 10.50 -5.84
C ILE A 19 -8.85 9.11 -5.20
N GLY A 20 -7.86 8.66 -4.43
CA GLY A 20 -7.95 7.43 -3.64
C GLY A 20 -9.15 7.40 -2.70
N ALA A 21 -9.44 8.51 -2.02
CA ALA A 21 -10.57 8.65 -1.12
C ALA A 21 -11.90 8.50 -1.87
N VAL A 22 -12.02 9.12 -3.04
CA VAL A 22 -13.20 8.97 -3.91
C VAL A 22 -13.39 7.51 -4.30
N PHE A 23 -12.34 6.82 -4.77
CA PHE A 23 -12.42 5.39 -5.11
C PHE A 23 -12.81 4.53 -3.92
N THR A 24 -12.24 4.82 -2.73
CA THR A 24 -12.59 4.14 -1.49
C THR A 24 -14.08 4.28 -1.19
N ILE A 25 -14.62 5.49 -1.25
CA ILE A 25 -16.04 5.77 -0.99
C ILE A 25 -16.93 5.04 -2.01
N LEU A 26 -16.57 5.09 -3.29
CA LEU A 26 -17.32 4.42 -4.36
C LEU A 26 -17.35 2.90 -4.16
N LEU A 27 -16.21 2.28 -3.82
CA LEU A 27 -16.12 0.85 -3.56
C LEU A 27 -16.90 0.43 -2.32
N VAL A 28 -16.85 1.23 -1.24
CA VAL A 28 -17.65 0.99 -0.04
C VAL A 28 -19.13 1.07 -0.35
N LYS A 29 -19.58 2.10 -1.09
CA LYS A 29 -20.98 2.22 -1.54
C LYS A 29 -21.39 0.99 -2.36
N GLN A 30 -20.55 0.59 -3.32
CA GLN A 30 -20.80 -0.56 -4.16
C GLN A 30 -20.86 -1.87 -3.35
N TYR A 31 -20.08 -1.98 -2.29
CA TYR A 31 -20.12 -3.09 -1.34
C TYR A 31 -21.43 -3.11 -0.54
N LEU A 32 -21.92 -1.96 -0.07
CA LEU A 32 -23.19 -1.89 0.66
C LEU A 32 -24.36 -2.37 -0.20
N GLU A 33 -24.33 -2.10 -1.51
CA GLU A 33 -25.34 -2.52 -2.47
C GLU A 33 -25.22 -4.01 -2.86
N ARG A 34 -24.01 -4.51 -3.17
CA ARG A 34 -23.81 -5.85 -3.77
C ARG A 34 -23.27 -6.92 -2.81
N ARG A 35 -22.74 -6.50 -1.67
CA ARG A 35 -22.19 -7.34 -0.58
C ARG A 35 -21.17 -8.40 -1.05
N LYS A 36 -20.29 -8.05 -2.00
CA LYS A 36 -19.25 -8.96 -2.51
C LYS A 36 -17.93 -8.78 -1.77
N LEU A 37 -17.27 -9.89 -1.42
CA LEU A 37 -16.02 -9.89 -0.66
C LEU A 37 -14.86 -9.18 -1.38
N HIS A 38 -14.77 -9.30 -2.71
CA HIS A 38 -13.73 -8.61 -3.48
C HIS A 38 -13.82 -7.08 -3.33
N GLN A 39 -15.03 -6.52 -3.20
CA GLN A 39 -15.23 -5.08 -3.02
C GLN A 39 -14.71 -4.61 -1.67
N VAL A 40 -14.85 -5.44 -0.62
CA VAL A 40 -14.27 -5.14 0.71
C VAL A 40 -12.75 -5.11 0.62
N ALA A 41 -12.15 -6.12 0.02
CA ALA A 41 -10.69 -6.20 -0.12
C ALA A 41 -10.14 -4.99 -0.91
N TRP A 42 -10.80 -4.62 -2.02
CA TRP A 42 -10.42 -3.44 -2.78
C TRP A 42 -10.67 -2.14 -2.01
N SER A 43 -11.78 -2.02 -1.28
CA SER A 43 -12.05 -0.83 -0.44
C SER A 43 -10.95 -0.64 0.61
N ILE A 44 -10.52 -1.72 1.26
CA ILE A 44 -9.43 -1.68 2.24
C ILE A 44 -8.11 -1.30 1.56
N GLY A 45 -7.81 -1.88 0.39
CA GLY A 45 -6.66 -1.47 -0.41
C GLY A 45 -6.66 0.04 -0.70
N PHE A 46 -7.71 0.55 -1.32
CA PHE A 46 -7.80 1.99 -1.62
C PHE A 46 -7.83 2.88 -0.37
N LEU A 47 -8.38 2.41 0.75
CA LEU A 47 -8.30 3.15 2.02
C LEU A 47 -6.86 3.26 2.51
N ILE A 48 -6.11 2.15 2.49
CA ILE A 48 -4.69 2.10 2.84
C ILE A 48 -3.89 3.04 1.93
N TYR A 49 -4.16 3.01 0.62
CA TYR A 49 -3.57 3.94 -0.35
C TYR A 49 -3.82 5.40 0.01
N THR A 50 -5.07 5.72 0.30
CA THR A 50 -5.53 7.07 0.64
C THR A 50 -4.78 7.61 1.86
N ILE A 51 -4.69 6.79 2.92
CA ILE A 51 -3.99 7.15 4.14
C ILE A 51 -2.49 7.34 3.86
N ALA A 52 -1.86 6.43 3.12
CA ALA A 52 -0.44 6.53 2.76
C ALA A 52 -0.15 7.80 1.95
N ALA A 53 -0.97 8.10 0.94
CA ALA A 53 -0.82 9.31 0.11
C ALA A 53 -1.01 10.61 0.91
N PHE A 54 -1.92 10.63 1.89
CA PHE A 54 -2.06 11.78 2.79
C PHE A 54 -0.88 11.93 3.76
N MET A 55 -0.33 10.82 4.26
CA MET A 55 0.89 10.84 5.07
C MET A 55 2.07 11.40 4.27
N GLU A 56 2.24 10.96 3.03
CA GLU A 56 3.25 11.47 2.11
C GLU A 56 3.05 12.96 1.82
N ALA A 57 1.82 13.39 1.50
CA ALA A 57 1.51 14.80 1.28
C ALA A 57 1.83 15.67 2.51
N TYR A 58 1.53 15.17 3.71
CA TYR A 58 1.81 15.87 4.95
C TYR A 58 3.32 15.99 5.20
N SER A 59 4.09 14.92 4.98
CA SER A 59 5.55 14.93 5.13
C SER A 59 6.24 15.81 4.11
N GLU A 60 5.76 15.86 2.86
CA GLU A 60 6.28 16.80 1.85
C GLU A 60 5.90 18.25 2.17
N TYR A 61 4.70 18.50 2.69
CA TYR A 61 4.29 19.84 3.10
C TYR A 61 5.09 20.35 4.31
N ALA A 62 5.38 19.47 5.28
CA ALA A 62 6.15 19.79 6.47
C ALA A 62 7.67 19.83 6.23
N ASP A 63 8.11 19.52 5.00
CA ASP A 63 9.51 19.38 4.58
C ASP A 63 10.34 18.51 5.55
N SER A 64 9.67 17.56 6.21
CA SER A 64 10.22 16.72 7.26
C SER A 64 9.45 15.41 7.36
N TRP A 65 10.19 14.33 7.48
CA TRP A 65 9.65 12.98 7.65
C TRP A 65 9.75 12.57 9.11
N ASP A 66 8.62 12.57 9.80
CA ASP A 66 8.55 12.00 11.14
C ASP A 66 8.77 10.47 11.07
N PRO A 67 9.70 9.91 11.87
CA PRO A 67 9.97 8.48 11.91
C PRO A 67 8.74 7.60 12.11
N ASN A 68 7.79 8.02 12.95
CA ASN A 68 6.59 7.23 13.24
C ASN A 68 5.62 7.26 12.06
N ILE A 69 5.47 8.42 11.41
CA ILE A 69 4.67 8.56 10.18
C ILE A 69 5.26 7.67 9.09
N TYR A 70 6.58 7.72 8.89
CA TYR A 70 7.27 6.88 7.91
C TYR A 70 7.06 5.38 8.16
N ARG A 71 7.20 4.92 9.41
CA ARG A 71 7.00 3.50 9.79
C ARG A 71 5.60 3.01 9.42
N ILE A 72 4.57 3.83 9.65
CA ILE A 72 3.20 3.48 9.28
C ILE A 72 3.03 3.53 7.76
N TYR A 73 3.46 4.63 7.14
CA TYR A 73 3.39 4.86 5.70
C TYR A 73 3.96 3.71 4.89
N ILE A 74 5.18 3.25 5.20
CA ILE A 74 5.88 2.23 4.39
C ILE A 74 5.18 0.87 4.45
N VAL A 75 4.59 0.51 5.59
CA VAL A 75 3.84 -0.74 5.74
C VAL A 75 2.51 -0.66 5.02
N LEU A 76 1.81 0.47 5.10
CA LEU A 76 0.57 0.73 4.37
C LEU A 76 0.83 0.69 2.85
N ALA A 77 1.82 1.44 2.36
CA ALA A 77 2.19 1.48 0.96
C ALA A 77 2.53 0.09 0.40
N ALA A 78 3.27 -0.74 1.15
CA ALA A 78 3.63 -2.08 0.72
C ALA A 78 2.48 -3.10 0.81
N SER A 79 1.57 -2.96 1.76
CA SER A 79 0.46 -3.90 1.96
C SER A 79 -0.68 -3.71 0.96
N LEU A 80 -0.81 -2.51 0.39
CA LEU A 80 -1.78 -2.16 -0.64
C LEU A 80 -1.95 -3.25 -1.71
N VAL A 81 -0.84 -3.64 -2.33
CA VAL A 81 -0.84 -4.56 -3.49
C VAL A 81 -1.32 -5.95 -3.06
N GLY A 82 -1.04 -6.35 -1.82
CA GLY A 82 -1.59 -7.56 -1.22
C GLY A 82 -3.12 -7.53 -1.14
N PHE A 83 -3.71 -6.42 -0.69
CA PHE A 83 -5.18 -6.27 -0.63
C PHE A 83 -5.83 -6.20 -2.01
N LEU A 84 -5.17 -5.57 -2.99
CA LEU A 84 -5.65 -5.54 -4.37
C LEU A 84 -5.66 -6.94 -4.99
N GLY A 85 -4.57 -7.70 -4.85
CA GLY A 85 -4.50 -9.10 -5.29
C GLY A 85 -5.50 -10.01 -4.58
N LEU A 86 -5.75 -9.76 -3.29
CA LEU A 86 -6.77 -10.48 -2.52
C LEU A 86 -8.17 -10.29 -3.10
N GLY A 87 -8.51 -9.08 -3.53
CA GLY A 87 -9.80 -8.83 -4.18
C GLY A 87 -9.94 -9.60 -5.50
N VAL A 88 -8.85 -9.75 -6.26
CA VAL A 88 -8.84 -10.57 -7.48
C VAL A 88 -9.03 -12.05 -7.16
N LEU A 89 -8.36 -12.57 -6.13
CA LEU A 89 -8.57 -13.93 -5.65
C LEU A 89 -10.04 -14.21 -5.31
N TYR A 90 -10.70 -13.29 -4.60
CA TYR A 90 -12.13 -13.40 -4.28
C TYR A 90 -13.06 -13.27 -5.49
N LEU A 91 -12.60 -12.62 -6.56
CA LEU A 91 -13.36 -12.45 -7.80
C LEU A 91 -13.25 -13.69 -8.70
N VAL A 92 -12.02 -14.19 -8.91
CA VAL A 92 -11.71 -15.23 -9.89
C VAL A 92 -11.97 -16.64 -9.34
N PHE A 93 -11.58 -16.91 -8.09
CA PHE A 93 -11.68 -18.25 -7.55
C PHE A 93 -13.05 -18.50 -6.91
N ARG A 94 -13.74 -19.57 -7.35
CA ARG A 94 -15.03 -19.98 -6.75
C ARG A 94 -14.91 -20.39 -5.28
N LYS A 95 -13.78 -21.00 -4.89
CA LYS A 95 -13.55 -21.45 -3.51
C LYS A 95 -12.99 -20.31 -2.67
N LYS A 96 -13.82 -19.77 -1.77
CA LYS A 96 -13.46 -18.66 -0.87
C LYS A 96 -12.27 -18.96 0.05
N ILE A 97 -11.97 -20.24 0.30
CA ILE A 97 -10.87 -20.66 1.18
C ILE A 97 -9.51 -20.11 0.73
N TYR A 98 -9.25 -20.01 -0.59
CA TYR A 98 -7.99 -19.46 -1.10
C TYR A 98 -7.86 -17.97 -0.80
N GLY A 99 -8.96 -17.22 -0.92
CA GLY A 99 -8.99 -15.82 -0.51
C GLY A 99 -8.77 -15.66 0.99
N HIS A 100 -9.41 -16.48 1.84
CA HIS A 100 -9.19 -16.41 3.29
C HIS A 100 -7.76 -16.78 3.70
N LEU A 101 -7.16 -17.79 3.07
CA LEU A 101 -5.77 -18.17 3.33
C LEU A 101 -4.81 -17.05 2.93
N PHE A 102 -5.02 -16.44 1.77
CA PHE A 102 -4.20 -15.32 1.33
C PHE A 102 -4.41 -14.08 2.19
N PHE A 103 -5.63 -13.80 2.64
CA PHE A 103 -5.91 -12.73 3.59
C PHE A 103 -5.14 -12.93 4.90
N MET A 104 -5.15 -14.13 5.46
CA MET A 104 -4.37 -14.45 6.66
C MET A 104 -2.87 -14.28 6.42
N PHE A 105 -2.37 -14.72 5.26
CA PHE A 105 -0.98 -14.50 4.86
C PHE A 105 -0.63 -13.00 4.82
N VAL A 106 -1.44 -12.17 4.15
CA VAL A 106 -1.24 -10.71 4.08
C VAL A 106 -1.23 -10.10 5.48
N LEU A 107 -2.17 -10.47 6.35
CA LEU A 107 -2.22 -9.95 7.73
C LEU A 107 -1.00 -10.35 8.56
N ILE A 108 -0.55 -11.61 8.46
CA ILE A 108 0.62 -12.09 9.19
C ILE A 108 1.87 -11.35 8.73
N VAL A 109 2.08 -11.25 7.41
CA VAL A 109 3.25 -10.53 6.86
C VAL A 109 3.18 -9.05 7.20
N MET A 110 2.00 -8.43 7.16
CA MET A 110 1.81 -7.03 7.55
C MET A 110 2.12 -6.81 9.03
N ALA A 111 1.70 -7.73 9.93
CA ALA A 111 2.00 -7.65 11.35
C ALA A 111 3.50 -7.82 11.65
N ILE A 112 4.15 -8.78 10.99
CA ILE A 112 5.61 -8.96 11.05
C ILE A 112 6.32 -7.71 10.52
N PHE A 113 5.81 -7.12 9.44
CA PHE A 113 6.39 -5.93 8.86
C PHE A 113 6.26 -4.74 9.82
N PHE A 114 5.09 -4.51 10.40
CA PHE A 114 4.90 -3.50 11.44
C PHE A 114 5.89 -3.69 12.60
N TYR A 115 5.95 -4.90 13.16
CA TYR A 115 6.89 -5.21 14.24
C TYR A 115 8.32 -4.86 13.84
N GLY A 116 8.77 -5.32 12.66
CA GLY A 116 10.09 -5.03 12.16
C GLY A 116 10.36 -3.55 11.94
N THR A 117 9.39 -2.82 11.37
CA THR A 117 9.51 -1.38 11.19
C THR A 117 9.58 -0.63 12.50
N PHE A 118 9.12 -1.14 13.65
CA PHE A 118 9.25 -0.48 14.95
C PHE A 118 10.49 -0.91 15.73
N THR A 119 11.06 -2.08 15.45
CA THR A 119 12.26 -2.59 16.13
C THR A 119 13.58 -2.19 15.48
N THR A 120 13.55 -1.75 14.22
CA THR A 120 14.76 -1.40 13.47
C THR A 120 15.06 0.09 13.58
N ASP A 121 16.33 0.43 13.74
CA ASP A 121 16.81 1.81 13.66
C ASP A 121 16.71 2.31 12.22
N LEU A 122 16.11 3.49 12.04
CA LEU A 122 15.94 4.08 10.72
C LEU A 122 17.21 4.80 10.31
N VAL A 123 17.53 4.72 9.02
CA VAL A 123 18.55 5.58 8.43
C VAL A 123 17.91 6.94 8.16
N GLU A 124 17.95 7.82 9.15
CA GLU A 124 17.29 9.14 9.10
C GLU A 124 17.80 10.03 7.94
N GLU A 125 19.04 9.83 7.50
CA GLU A 125 19.60 10.50 6.32
C GLU A 125 18.80 10.22 5.03
N ASN A 126 18.12 9.08 4.96
CA ASN A 126 17.30 8.70 3.80
C ASN A 126 15.86 9.23 3.89
N LEU A 127 15.47 9.90 4.98
CA LEU A 127 14.15 10.49 5.18
C LEU A 127 14.09 11.90 4.56
N VAL A 128 14.37 11.99 3.26
CA VAL A 128 14.44 13.26 2.53
C VAL A 128 13.08 13.62 1.95
N ALA A 129 12.57 14.82 2.27
CA ALA A 129 11.35 15.35 1.68
C ALA A 129 11.56 15.76 0.21
N GLY A 130 10.51 15.64 -0.61
CA GLY A 130 10.55 15.98 -2.05
C GLY A 130 10.90 14.82 -2.98
N ILE A 131 11.20 13.63 -2.47
CA ILE A 131 11.23 12.38 -3.24
C ILE A 131 10.35 11.37 -2.48
N THR A 132 9.56 10.56 -3.20
CA THR A 132 8.79 9.46 -2.61
C THR A 132 9.73 8.56 -1.79
N VAL A 133 9.61 8.59 -0.46
CA VAL A 133 10.54 7.86 0.43
C VAL A 133 10.20 6.38 0.40
N GLY A 134 10.94 5.63 -0.43
CA GLY A 134 10.84 4.18 -0.51
C GLY A 134 11.50 3.47 0.68
N GLY A 135 11.65 2.15 0.59
CA GLY A 135 12.21 1.33 1.68
C GLY A 135 13.69 1.56 2.04
N THR A 136 14.36 2.58 1.51
CA THR A 136 15.79 2.88 1.77
C THR A 136 16.05 3.32 3.21
N ALA A 137 15.10 4.00 3.85
CA ALA A 137 15.21 4.34 5.26
C ALA A 137 15.10 3.12 6.21
N LEU A 138 14.67 1.96 5.72
CA LEU A 138 14.67 0.68 6.46
C LEU A 138 16.00 -0.10 6.33
N GLY A 139 17.00 0.45 5.64
CA GLY A 139 18.29 -0.19 5.41
C GLY A 139 18.45 -0.84 4.03
N GLU A 140 19.45 -1.71 3.92
CA GLU A 140 19.82 -2.36 2.66
C GLU A 140 18.68 -3.18 2.03
N SER A 141 18.76 -3.41 0.73
CA SER A 141 17.78 -4.24 0.03
C SER A 141 17.81 -5.67 0.59
N GLN A 142 16.64 -6.32 0.65
CA GLN A 142 16.45 -7.70 1.13
C GLN A 142 16.80 -7.97 2.60
N THR A 143 17.06 -6.94 3.40
CA THR A 143 17.20 -7.10 4.85
C THR A 143 15.85 -7.02 5.56
N PHE A 144 15.78 -7.53 6.79
CA PHE A 144 14.64 -7.28 7.66
C PHE A 144 14.69 -5.82 8.16
N PRO A 145 13.60 -5.04 8.08
CA PRO A 145 12.22 -5.44 7.76
C PRO A 145 11.82 -5.24 6.29
N ARG A 146 12.69 -4.64 5.46
CA ARG A 146 12.41 -4.28 4.06
C ARG A 146 11.96 -5.47 3.20
N ILE A 147 12.47 -6.67 3.45
CA ILE A 147 12.11 -7.90 2.74
C ILE A 147 10.61 -8.24 2.84
N CYS A 148 9.94 -7.84 3.93
CA CYS A 148 8.51 -8.09 4.11
C CYS A 148 7.65 -7.45 3.01
N SER A 149 8.09 -6.30 2.47
CA SER A 149 7.41 -5.65 1.35
C SER A 149 7.38 -6.53 0.09
N LEU A 150 8.40 -7.35 -0.16
CA LEU A 150 8.45 -8.25 -1.31
C LEU A 150 7.42 -9.37 -1.18
N PHE A 151 7.25 -9.91 0.03
CA PHE A 151 6.25 -10.94 0.31
C PHE A 151 4.81 -10.45 0.17
N LEU A 152 4.55 -9.15 0.28
CA LEU A 152 3.24 -8.55 0.03
C LEU A 152 3.04 -8.24 -1.47
N ASN A 153 4.01 -7.56 -2.07
CA ASN A 153 3.90 -7.05 -3.43
C ASN A 153 3.99 -8.14 -4.51
N ILE A 154 4.90 -9.12 -4.38
CA ILE A 154 5.09 -10.15 -5.42
C ILE A 154 3.84 -11.01 -5.57
N PRO A 155 3.30 -11.65 -4.51
CA PRO A 155 2.08 -12.44 -4.64
C PRO A 155 0.88 -11.59 -5.09
N GLY A 156 0.73 -10.38 -4.53
CA GLY A 156 -0.35 -9.47 -4.94
C GLY A 156 -0.31 -9.14 -6.43
N THR A 157 0.88 -8.85 -6.96
CA THR A 157 1.09 -8.57 -8.40
C THR A 157 0.81 -9.79 -9.26
N ILE A 158 1.26 -10.98 -8.85
CA ILE A 158 0.96 -12.24 -9.55
C ILE A 158 -0.55 -12.46 -9.65
N PHE A 159 -1.30 -12.21 -8.58
CA PHE A 159 -2.75 -12.34 -8.60
C PHE A 159 -3.42 -11.27 -9.47
N LEU A 160 -2.95 -10.02 -9.44
CA LEU A 160 -3.49 -8.96 -10.29
C LEU A 160 -3.27 -9.26 -11.78
N LEU A 161 -2.04 -9.54 -12.18
CA LEU A 161 -1.70 -9.86 -13.57
C LEU A 161 -2.33 -11.19 -14.01
N GLY A 162 -2.26 -12.22 -13.17
CA GLY A 162 -2.83 -13.52 -13.45
C GLY A 162 -4.35 -13.47 -13.59
N GLY A 163 -5.04 -12.72 -12.72
CA GLY A 163 -6.48 -12.51 -12.83
C GLY A 163 -6.87 -11.69 -14.05
N ALA A 164 -6.08 -10.69 -14.44
CA ALA A 164 -6.29 -9.95 -15.67
C ALA A 164 -6.17 -10.86 -16.91
N ILE A 165 -5.12 -11.69 -16.99
CA ILE A 165 -4.94 -12.66 -18.08
C ILE A 165 -6.10 -13.66 -18.12
N TYR A 166 -6.50 -14.20 -16.97
CA TYR A 166 -7.62 -15.13 -16.88
C TYR A 166 -8.95 -14.50 -17.33
N SER A 167 -9.12 -13.18 -17.16
CA SER A 167 -10.35 -12.50 -17.57
C SER A 167 -10.49 -12.28 -19.09
N ILE A 168 -9.39 -12.44 -19.85
CA ILE A 168 -9.38 -12.30 -21.31
C ILE A 168 -9.81 -13.59 -22.01
N VAL A 169 -9.57 -14.75 -21.38
CA VAL A 169 -9.83 -16.09 -21.93
C VAL A 169 -11.22 -16.59 -21.53
#